data_AF-A0A832CLN8-F1
#
_entry.id   AF-A0A832CLN8-F1
#
_cell.length_a   1.000
_cell.length_b   1.000
_cell.length_c   1.000
_cell.angle_alpha   90.00
_cell.angle_beta   90.00
_cell.angle_gamma   90.00
#
_symmetry.space_group_name_H-M   'P 1'
#
loop_
_entity.id
_entity.type
_entity.pdbx_description
1 polymer ?
#
loop_
_entity_poly.entity_id
_entity_poly.type
_entity_poly.pdbx_seq_one_letter_code
_entity_poly.pdbx_strand_id
1 'polypeptide(L)'
;MKDVTLVYPHQLFRSQPALTREREVLLLEDPHFFTRFPFHQQKLVLHRASLQFYHDHLRKQGFRVTYIPLDKAGDMVSLLKGCASVHVADPIEHDLGDRLAQAARKAGARLVLYDTPAFVIDRKTIDEEMGGRRRYFMEGFYEKWRKRLGILTKGGQPVGGRWSYDPENRQPLPESVQLPTPWRPAANAHVREAISYVQKRFGRNYGRAEEFGYAVTFADAGRWLDDFVEHRLQAFGPYEDAMRRGEVVLYHSQLSHLLNIGLLTPQQVLEAALQAAKGRKVPINSLEGFVRQILGWREFMRAVYRLKGKEQKQANLFGHRRKLPDQFWQAQTGLEPLDDTISRVLQHAYCHHIERLMVLGAVMLLCEIAPDEVYRWGLILKKPIYIRGQYAASSKLPDRFCWRIRELSPSRTGRLAYLLYPEAKKFQYEAIHRYLHPLHRQLRFRKF
;
A
#
# COMPACT_ATOMS: atom_id res chain seq x y z
N MET A 1 3.71 -5.71 -39.16
CA MET A 1 4.06 -5.51 -37.73
C MET A 1 2.78 -5.62 -36.92
N LYS A 2 2.82 -6.24 -35.73
CA LYS A 2 1.60 -6.55 -34.94
C LYS A 2 1.46 -5.59 -33.75
N ASP A 3 0.23 -5.31 -33.33
CA ASP A 3 -0.04 -4.59 -32.08
C ASP A 3 -0.23 -5.57 -30.93
N VAL A 4 0.30 -5.23 -29.77
CA VAL A 4 0.21 -6.06 -28.55
C VAL A 4 -0.26 -5.23 -27.36
N THR A 5 -1.02 -5.87 -26.46
CA THR A 5 -1.33 -5.31 -25.14
C THR A 5 -0.48 -6.01 -24.08
N LEU A 6 0.25 -5.24 -23.28
CA LEU A 6 0.94 -5.77 -22.11
C LEU A 6 0.05 -5.64 -20.88
N VAL A 7 0.04 -6.67 -20.02
CA VAL A 7 -0.59 -6.63 -18.71
C VAL A 7 0.40 -7.11 -17.65
N TYR A 8 0.65 -6.27 -16.65
CA TYR A 8 1.53 -6.57 -15.52
C TYR A 8 0.76 -7.12 -14.30
N PRO A 9 1.44 -7.72 -13.31
CA PRO A 9 0.82 -8.29 -12.11
C PRO A 9 0.03 -7.30 -11.26
N HIS A 10 0.25 -5.98 -11.43
CA HIS A 10 -0.46 -4.92 -10.73
C HIS A 10 -1.64 -4.32 -11.52
N GLN A 11 -2.01 -4.92 -12.66
CA GLN A 11 -2.95 -4.34 -13.64
C GLN A 11 -4.12 -5.27 -14.00
N LEU A 12 -4.50 -6.17 -13.09
CA LEU A 12 -5.47 -7.25 -13.33
C LEU A 12 -6.92 -6.76 -13.18
N PHE A 13 -7.26 -5.66 -13.85
CA PHE A 13 -8.57 -5.04 -13.77
C PHE A 13 -9.62 -5.81 -14.55
N ARG A 14 -10.85 -5.87 -14.02
CA ARG A 14 -12.00 -6.43 -14.73
C ARG A 14 -12.28 -5.67 -16.02
N SER A 15 -12.19 -4.34 -15.97
CA SER A 15 -12.27 -3.44 -17.13
C SER A 15 -10.91 -2.82 -17.36
N GLN A 16 -10.03 -3.52 -18.09
CA GLN A 16 -8.69 -3.03 -18.41
C GLN A 16 -8.73 -2.20 -19.72
N PRO A 17 -8.50 -0.88 -19.67
CA PRO A 17 -8.63 0.02 -20.83
C PRO A 17 -7.73 -0.30 -22.03
N ALA A 18 -6.61 -1.01 -21.82
CA ALA A 18 -5.72 -1.40 -22.90
C ALA A 18 -6.17 -2.69 -23.65
N LEU A 19 -7.21 -3.41 -23.21
CA LEU A 19 -7.63 -4.67 -23.84
C LEU A 19 -8.57 -4.44 -25.03
N THR A 20 -8.30 -5.12 -26.15
CA THR A 20 -9.27 -5.33 -27.24
C THR A 20 -9.12 -6.74 -27.81
N ARG A 21 -10.11 -7.21 -28.58
CA ARG A 21 -10.08 -8.56 -29.18
C ARG A 21 -9.19 -8.66 -30.42
N GLU A 22 -8.87 -7.53 -31.02
CA GLU A 22 -8.11 -7.43 -32.27
C GLU A 22 -6.61 -7.66 -32.06
N ARG A 23 -6.13 -7.54 -30.83
CA ARG A 23 -4.71 -7.64 -30.47
C ARG A 23 -4.42 -8.74 -29.46
N GLU A 24 -3.21 -9.26 -29.53
CA GLU A 24 -2.72 -10.26 -28.59
C GLU A 24 -2.41 -9.60 -27.24
N VAL A 25 -2.73 -10.29 -26.15
CA VAL A 25 -2.43 -9.88 -24.78
C VAL A 25 -1.23 -10.67 -24.29
N LEU A 26 -0.16 -9.97 -23.95
CA LEU A 26 1.01 -10.54 -23.29
C LEU A 26 0.87 -10.31 -21.78
N LEU A 27 0.61 -11.39 -21.04
CA LEU A 27 0.50 -11.34 -19.58
C LEU A 27 1.88 -11.66 -18.98
N LEU A 28 2.47 -10.71 -18.26
CA LEU A 28 3.89 -10.73 -17.92
C LEU A 28 4.12 -11.14 -16.46
N GLU A 29 4.87 -12.23 -16.24
CA GLU A 29 5.47 -12.55 -14.95
C GLU A 29 6.77 -11.75 -14.74
N ASP A 30 6.66 -10.42 -14.69
CA ASP A 30 7.81 -9.53 -14.82
C ASP A 30 8.76 -9.53 -13.60
N PRO A 31 10.10 -9.60 -13.77
CA PRO A 31 11.09 -9.57 -12.70
C PRO A 31 10.93 -8.45 -11.66
N HIS A 32 10.35 -7.31 -12.05
CA HIS A 32 10.06 -6.20 -11.14
C HIS A 32 9.22 -6.63 -9.93
N PHE A 33 8.33 -7.61 -10.10
CA PHE A 33 7.40 -8.08 -9.08
C PHE A 33 7.83 -9.39 -8.39
N PHE A 34 8.79 -10.12 -8.98
CA PHE A 34 9.19 -11.45 -8.52
C PHE A 34 10.61 -11.52 -7.98
N THR A 35 11.57 -10.81 -8.59
CA THR A 35 13.01 -10.97 -8.32
C THR A 35 13.77 -9.68 -8.10
N ARG A 36 13.13 -8.50 -8.23
CA ARG A 36 13.76 -7.21 -7.88
C ARG A 36 14.32 -7.20 -6.45
N PHE A 37 13.65 -7.90 -5.55
CA PHE A 37 14.08 -8.16 -4.18
C PHE A 37 13.68 -9.59 -3.78
N PRO A 38 14.23 -10.15 -2.68
CA PRO A 38 13.77 -11.42 -2.12
C PRO A 38 12.41 -11.26 -1.43
N PHE A 39 11.37 -10.97 -2.23
CA PHE A 39 10.02 -10.68 -1.76
C PHE A 39 9.45 -11.82 -0.93
N HIS A 40 8.64 -11.45 0.07
CA HIS A 40 7.93 -12.38 0.93
C HIS A 40 7.17 -13.43 0.11
N GLN A 41 7.22 -14.69 0.52
CA GLN A 41 6.64 -15.81 -0.22
C GLN A 41 5.13 -15.61 -0.51
N GLN A 42 4.32 -15.23 0.49
CA GLN A 42 2.91 -14.90 0.26
C GLN A 42 2.64 -13.76 -0.75
N LYS A 43 3.55 -12.77 -0.89
CA LYS A 43 3.44 -11.75 -1.94
C LYS A 43 3.65 -12.35 -3.33
N LEU A 44 4.59 -13.28 -3.44
CA LEU A 44 4.86 -14.02 -4.68
C LEU A 44 3.69 -14.96 -5.02
N VAL A 45 3.11 -15.63 -4.02
CA VAL A 45 1.90 -16.45 -4.20
C VAL A 45 0.75 -15.58 -4.70
N LEU A 46 0.54 -14.38 -4.12
CA LEU A 46 -0.47 -13.44 -4.60
C LEU A 46 -0.29 -13.12 -6.09
N HIS A 47 0.91 -12.70 -6.49
CA HIS A 47 1.19 -12.34 -7.88
C HIS A 47 1.04 -13.52 -8.84
N ARG A 48 1.59 -14.69 -8.49
CA ARG A 48 1.49 -15.88 -9.32
C ARG A 48 0.03 -16.33 -9.48
N ALA A 49 -0.69 -16.50 -8.37
CA ALA A 49 -2.06 -16.99 -8.39
C ALA A 49 -3.02 -16.02 -9.09
N SER A 50 -2.89 -14.71 -8.87
CA SER A 50 -3.76 -13.73 -9.51
C SER A 50 -3.47 -13.58 -11.02
N LEU A 51 -2.20 -13.71 -11.44
CA LEU A 51 -1.85 -13.76 -12.85
C LEU A 51 -2.42 -15.00 -13.54
N GLN A 52 -2.28 -16.19 -12.95
CA GLN A 52 -2.86 -17.43 -13.49
C GLN A 52 -4.40 -17.32 -13.59
N PHE A 53 -5.04 -16.80 -12.54
CA PHE A 53 -6.47 -16.47 -12.58
C PHE A 53 -6.82 -15.56 -13.74
N TYR A 54 -6.09 -14.46 -13.91
CA TYR A 54 -6.42 -13.46 -14.91
C TYR A 54 -6.19 -13.97 -16.34
N HIS A 55 -5.16 -14.78 -16.55
CA HIS A 55 -4.94 -15.51 -17.81
C HIS A 55 -6.18 -16.32 -18.20
N ASP A 56 -6.66 -17.16 -17.28
CA ASP A 56 -7.81 -18.03 -17.53
C ASP A 56 -9.11 -17.22 -17.69
N HIS A 57 -9.25 -16.15 -16.91
CA HIS A 57 -10.38 -15.23 -17.01
C HIS A 57 -10.47 -14.60 -18.40
N LEU A 58 -9.37 -14.05 -18.91
CA LEU A 58 -9.32 -13.43 -20.22
C LEU A 58 -9.54 -14.44 -21.36
N ARG A 59 -8.97 -15.65 -21.24
CA ARG A 59 -9.21 -16.72 -22.23
C ARG A 59 -10.66 -17.15 -22.27
N LYS A 60 -11.31 -17.31 -21.11
CA LYS A 60 -12.75 -17.62 -21.01
C LYS A 60 -13.62 -16.53 -21.62
N GLN A 61 -13.18 -15.28 -21.55
CA GLN A 61 -13.87 -14.19 -22.24
C GLN A 61 -13.65 -14.25 -23.76
N GLY A 62 -12.57 -14.87 -24.25
CA GLY A 62 -12.24 -15.03 -25.67
C GLY A 62 -11.17 -14.06 -26.17
N PHE A 63 -10.31 -13.56 -25.27
CA PHE A 63 -9.08 -12.85 -25.66
C PHE A 63 -8.00 -13.84 -26.10
N ARG A 64 -7.14 -13.42 -27.04
CA ARG A 64 -5.89 -14.13 -27.36
C ARG A 64 -4.84 -13.73 -26.35
N VAL A 65 -4.51 -14.62 -25.43
CA VAL A 65 -3.59 -14.34 -24.31
C VAL A 65 -2.41 -15.29 -24.35
N THR A 66 -1.21 -14.70 -24.29
CA THR A 66 0.05 -15.41 -24.15
C THR A 66 0.66 -15.08 -22.80
N TYR A 67 0.89 -16.12 -21.99
CA TYR A 67 1.58 -16.00 -20.72
C TYR A 67 3.10 -15.95 -20.94
N ILE A 68 3.75 -14.88 -20.51
CA ILE A 68 5.20 -14.71 -20.61
C ILE A 68 5.82 -15.07 -19.25
N PRO A 69 6.54 -16.21 -19.14
CA PRO A 69 7.12 -16.65 -17.88
C PRO A 69 8.28 -15.75 -17.45
N LEU A 70 8.60 -15.81 -16.15
CA LEU A 70 9.63 -14.97 -15.51
C LEU A 70 10.97 -14.95 -16.26
N ASP A 71 11.41 -16.12 -16.74
CA ASP A 71 12.70 -16.29 -17.38
C ASP A 71 12.79 -15.60 -18.75
N LYS A 72 11.63 -15.23 -19.33
CA LYS A 72 11.53 -14.49 -20.61
C LYS A 72 11.09 -13.04 -20.41
N ALA A 73 10.30 -12.76 -19.38
CA ALA A 73 9.69 -11.44 -19.14
C ALA A 73 10.72 -10.31 -18.93
N GLY A 74 11.96 -10.64 -18.52
CA GLY A 74 13.02 -9.66 -18.33
C GLY A 74 13.53 -9.02 -19.63
N ASP A 75 13.56 -9.77 -20.74
CA ASP A 75 14.06 -9.28 -22.04
C ASP A 75 12.94 -8.64 -22.86
N MET A 76 12.51 -7.47 -22.41
CA MET A 76 11.43 -6.74 -23.08
C MET A 76 11.79 -6.26 -24.49
N VAL A 77 13.08 -6.04 -24.81
CA VAL A 77 13.45 -5.63 -26.16
C VAL A 77 13.13 -6.76 -27.14
N SER A 78 13.51 -7.99 -26.81
CA SER A 78 13.19 -9.16 -27.62
C SER A 78 11.69 -9.44 -27.68
N LEU A 79 10.97 -9.29 -26.56
CA LEU A 79 9.50 -9.46 -26.54
C LEU A 79 8.77 -8.47 -27.44
N LEU A 80 9.27 -7.24 -27.56
CA LEU A 80 8.64 -6.18 -28.34
C LEU A 80 9.13 -6.11 -29.79
N LYS A 81 10.14 -6.90 -30.17
CA LYS A 81 10.71 -6.91 -31.51
C LYS A 81 9.64 -7.26 -32.56
N GLY A 82 9.51 -6.43 -33.59
CA GLY A 82 8.53 -6.63 -34.67
C GLY A 82 7.10 -6.17 -34.34
N CYS A 83 6.87 -5.63 -33.14
CA CYS A 83 5.61 -4.97 -32.80
C CYS A 83 5.53 -3.57 -33.44
N ALA A 84 4.37 -3.20 -33.97
CA ALA A 84 4.12 -1.84 -34.44
C ALA A 84 3.84 -0.90 -33.26
N SER A 85 2.94 -1.33 -32.37
CA SER A 85 2.66 -0.61 -31.13
C SER A 85 2.40 -1.51 -29.93
N VAL A 86 2.67 -0.95 -28.76
CA VAL A 86 2.59 -1.61 -27.45
C VAL A 86 1.62 -0.81 -26.59
N HIS A 87 0.52 -1.44 -26.21
CA HIS A 87 -0.54 -0.83 -25.45
C HIS A 87 -0.51 -1.30 -24.00
N VAL A 88 -0.61 -0.39 -23.05
CA VAL A 88 -0.55 -0.74 -21.62
C VAL A 88 -1.27 0.30 -20.78
N ALA A 89 -1.92 -0.12 -19.69
CA ALA A 89 -2.30 0.83 -18.65
C ALA A 89 -1.05 1.44 -18.02
N ASP A 90 -1.10 2.69 -17.59
CA ASP A 90 0.02 3.38 -16.97
C ASP A 90 0.64 2.49 -15.88
N PRO A 91 1.92 2.07 -16.01
CA PRO A 91 2.59 1.27 -15.00
C PRO A 91 2.71 1.98 -13.65
N ILE A 92 2.54 3.31 -13.60
CA ILE A 92 2.71 4.21 -12.44
C ILE A 92 4.16 4.28 -11.95
N GLU A 93 4.82 3.14 -11.81
CA GLU A 93 6.19 3.02 -11.31
C GLU A 93 7.22 3.57 -12.29
N HIS A 94 8.03 4.55 -11.85
CA HIS A 94 9.02 5.19 -12.70
C HIS A 94 10.05 4.20 -13.27
N ASP A 95 10.60 3.31 -12.44
CA ASP A 95 11.63 2.36 -12.89
C ASP A 95 11.07 1.36 -13.92
N LEU A 96 9.80 0.96 -13.78
CA LEU A 96 9.13 0.06 -14.72
C LEU A 96 8.75 0.79 -16.02
N GLY A 97 8.18 1.99 -15.90
CA GLY A 97 7.80 2.83 -17.03
C GLY A 97 9.00 3.25 -17.88
N ASP A 98 10.11 3.66 -17.24
CA ASP A 98 11.35 4.05 -17.93
C ASP A 98 11.95 2.84 -18.68
N ARG A 99 11.95 1.64 -18.06
CA ARG A 99 12.39 0.40 -18.73
C ARG A 99 11.50 0.05 -19.92
N LEU A 100 10.18 0.22 -19.81
CA LEU A 100 9.23 -0.04 -20.90
C LEU A 100 9.38 0.94 -22.06
N ALA A 101 9.47 2.23 -21.77
CA ALA A 101 9.71 3.26 -22.79
C ALA A 101 11.04 3.01 -23.52
N GLN A 102 12.10 2.66 -22.79
CA GLN A 102 13.39 2.34 -23.38
C GLN A 102 13.33 1.09 -24.28
N ALA A 103 12.64 0.03 -23.83
CA ALA A 103 12.51 -1.20 -24.59
C ALA A 103 11.70 -1.01 -25.88
N ALA A 104 10.55 -0.32 -25.79
CA ALA A 104 9.73 0.02 -26.95
C ALA A 104 10.52 0.83 -27.98
N ARG A 105 11.25 1.86 -27.54
CA ARG A 105 12.13 2.66 -28.41
C ARG A 105 13.20 1.80 -29.10
N LYS A 106 13.88 0.91 -28.36
CA LYS A 106 14.91 0.02 -28.93
C LYS A 106 14.32 -1.00 -29.92
N ALA A 107 13.09 -1.44 -29.69
CA ALA A 107 12.38 -2.37 -30.57
C ALA A 107 11.74 -1.70 -31.80
N GLY A 108 11.76 -0.35 -31.89
CA GLY A 108 11.10 0.40 -32.95
C GLY A 108 9.56 0.43 -32.83
N ALA A 109 9.02 0.14 -31.64
CA ALA A 109 7.58 0.06 -31.41
C ALA A 109 7.04 1.35 -30.74
N ARG A 110 5.85 1.80 -31.16
CA ARG A 110 5.15 2.94 -30.55
C ARG A 110 4.52 2.53 -29.22
N LEU A 111 4.84 3.23 -28.13
CA LEU A 111 4.21 2.99 -26.82
C LEU A 111 2.92 3.81 -26.69
N VAL A 112 1.81 3.15 -26.33
CA VAL A 112 0.50 3.74 -26.08
C VAL A 112 0.09 3.50 -24.63
N LEU A 113 -0.05 4.57 -23.86
CA LEU A 113 -0.39 4.54 -22.44
C LEU A 113 -1.85 4.91 -22.22
N TYR A 114 -2.56 4.09 -21.46
CA TYR A 114 -3.93 4.35 -21.00
C TYR A 114 -3.92 4.73 -19.52
N ASP A 115 -4.82 5.60 -19.08
CA ASP A 115 -4.98 5.86 -17.65
C ASP A 115 -5.37 4.57 -16.91
N THR A 116 -4.73 4.35 -15.76
CA THR A 116 -4.95 3.13 -14.98
C THR A 116 -6.24 3.23 -14.14
N PRO A 117 -7.08 2.19 -14.11
CA PRO A 117 -8.22 2.11 -13.18
C PRO A 117 -7.81 2.00 -11.70
N ALA A 118 -6.51 1.87 -11.41
CA ALA A 118 -6.02 1.86 -10.04
C ALA A 118 -6.29 3.16 -9.28
N PHE A 119 -6.66 4.27 -9.91
CA PHE A 119 -6.85 5.57 -9.27
C PHE A 119 -8.10 6.26 -9.79
N VAL A 120 -8.68 7.13 -8.96
CA VAL A 120 -9.88 7.92 -9.33
C VAL A 120 -9.50 9.07 -10.25
N ILE A 121 -8.40 9.73 -9.94
CA ILE A 121 -7.96 10.92 -10.67
C ILE A 121 -7.09 10.44 -11.83
N ASP A 122 -7.26 10.98 -13.03
CA ASP A 122 -6.38 10.62 -14.14
C ASP A 122 -5.01 11.30 -14.05
N ARG A 123 -4.08 10.86 -14.91
CA ARG A 123 -2.72 11.37 -14.92
C ARG A 123 -2.63 12.84 -15.34
N LYS A 124 -3.40 13.21 -16.36
CA LYS A 124 -3.40 14.54 -16.97
C LYS A 124 -3.88 15.60 -15.97
N THR A 125 -4.95 15.30 -15.24
CA THR A 125 -5.53 16.16 -14.22
C THR A 125 -4.53 16.43 -13.09
N ILE A 126 -3.72 15.45 -12.69
CA ILE A 126 -2.65 15.68 -11.70
C ILE A 126 -1.63 16.67 -12.23
N ASP A 127 -1.16 16.50 -13.46
CA ASP A 127 -0.15 17.37 -14.06
C ASP A 127 -0.66 18.81 -14.18
N GLU A 128 -1.90 18.99 -14.64
CA GLU A 128 -2.51 20.30 -14.86
C GLU A 128 -2.83 21.01 -13.54
N GLU A 129 -3.39 20.31 -12.56
CA GLU A 129 -3.90 20.96 -11.35
C GLU A 129 -2.88 21.05 -10.22
N MET A 130 -1.92 20.11 -10.17
CA MET A 130 -0.92 20.02 -9.10
C MET A 130 0.50 20.27 -9.61
N GLY A 131 0.75 20.25 -10.92
CA GLY A 131 2.05 20.55 -11.51
C GLY A 131 2.59 21.93 -11.12
N GLY A 132 3.92 22.04 -11.02
CA GLY A 132 4.61 23.30 -10.71
C GLY A 132 4.44 23.80 -9.27
N ARG A 133 3.59 23.19 -8.44
CA ARG A 133 3.39 23.62 -7.04
C ARG A 133 4.63 23.36 -6.19
N ARG A 134 4.93 24.32 -5.30
CA ARG A 134 6.01 24.21 -4.31
C ARG A 134 5.65 23.33 -3.11
N ARG A 135 4.37 23.25 -2.75
CA ARG A 135 3.87 22.51 -1.58
C ARG A 135 2.56 21.78 -1.92
N TYR A 136 2.37 20.64 -1.26
CA TYR A 136 1.23 19.75 -1.43
C TYR A 136 0.65 19.44 -0.04
N PHE A 137 -0.65 19.64 0.14
CA PHE A 137 -1.35 19.40 1.41
C PHE A 137 -2.51 18.43 1.19
N MET A 138 -2.56 17.35 1.98
CA MET A 138 -3.55 16.29 1.85
C MET A 138 -4.97 16.80 2.13
N GLU A 139 -5.15 17.62 3.17
CA GLU A 139 -6.46 18.14 3.58
C GLU A 139 -7.17 18.91 2.46
N GLY A 140 -6.52 19.95 1.92
CA GLY A 140 -7.08 20.74 0.83
C GLY A 140 -7.26 19.95 -0.47
N PHE A 141 -6.41 18.95 -0.72
CA PHE A 141 -6.59 18.01 -1.83
C PHE A 141 -7.87 17.17 -1.64
N TYR A 142 -8.05 16.59 -0.46
CA TYR A 142 -9.18 15.74 -0.13
C TYR A 142 -10.51 16.50 -0.13
N GLU A 143 -10.56 17.69 0.46
CA GLU A 143 -11.74 18.57 0.42
C GLU A 143 -12.16 18.88 -1.02
N LYS A 144 -11.19 19.27 -1.86
CA LYS A 144 -11.43 19.56 -3.28
C LYS A 144 -12.07 18.37 -4.00
N TRP A 145 -11.53 17.17 -3.81
CA TRP A 145 -12.01 15.98 -4.50
C TRP A 145 -13.34 15.48 -3.97
N ARG A 146 -13.63 15.63 -2.68
CA ARG A 146 -14.98 15.39 -2.14
C ARG A 146 -16.02 16.30 -2.77
N LYS A 147 -15.74 17.60 -2.86
CA LYS A 147 -16.63 18.58 -3.53
C LYS A 147 -16.86 18.22 -4.99
N ARG A 148 -15.79 17.96 -5.73
CA ARG A 148 -15.85 17.67 -7.17
C ARG A 148 -16.62 16.39 -7.48
N LEU A 149 -16.50 15.37 -6.64
CA LEU A 149 -17.15 14.07 -6.86
C LEU A 149 -18.49 13.91 -6.13
N GLY A 150 -18.93 14.92 -5.38
CA GLY A 150 -20.15 14.83 -4.58
C GLY A 150 -20.06 13.83 -3.41
N ILE A 151 -18.86 13.44 -2.99
CA ILE A 151 -18.67 12.38 -1.99
C ILE A 151 -18.81 12.94 -0.58
N LEU A 152 -19.82 12.44 0.14
CA LEU A 152 -20.21 12.91 1.47
C LEU A 152 -20.49 14.42 1.50
N THR A 153 -21.04 15.00 0.43
CA THR A 153 -21.38 16.43 0.39
C THR A 153 -22.87 16.66 0.13
N LYS A 154 -23.44 17.73 0.69
CA LYS A 154 -24.80 18.20 0.43
C LYS A 154 -24.77 19.71 0.20
N GLY A 155 -25.22 20.19 -0.96
CA GLY A 155 -25.19 21.63 -1.29
C GLY A 155 -23.78 22.22 -1.28
N GLY A 156 -22.75 21.45 -1.65
CA GLY A 156 -21.34 21.87 -1.60
C GLY A 156 -20.69 21.89 -0.21
N GLN A 157 -21.45 21.58 0.85
CA GLN A 157 -20.98 21.48 2.23
C GLN A 157 -20.77 20.02 2.66
N PRO A 158 -19.91 19.74 3.65
CA PRO A 158 -19.68 18.37 4.09
C PRO A 158 -20.89 17.84 4.88
N VAL A 159 -21.29 16.60 4.59
CA VAL A 159 -22.25 15.85 5.42
C VAL A 159 -21.73 15.78 6.86
N GLY A 160 -22.59 16.09 7.82
CA GLY A 160 -22.25 16.14 9.25
C GLY A 160 -21.52 17.41 9.70
N GLY A 161 -21.27 18.37 8.80
CA GLY A 161 -20.75 19.69 9.14
C GLY A 161 -19.22 19.81 9.25
N ARG A 162 -18.47 18.71 9.07
CA ARG A 162 -16.99 18.73 9.09
C ARG A 162 -16.39 17.99 7.91
N TRP A 163 -15.27 18.50 7.39
CA TRP A 163 -14.53 17.82 6.31
C TRP A 163 -13.76 16.60 6.79
N SER A 164 -13.38 16.56 8.07
CA SER A 164 -12.63 15.47 8.69
C SER A 164 -13.15 15.20 10.10
N TYR A 165 -13.22 13.92 10.45
CA TYR A 165 -13.53 13.42 11.79
C TYR A 165 -12.34 12.70 12.44
N ASP A 166 -11.13 12.90 11.92
CA ASP A 166 -9.88 12.28 12.41
C ASP A 166 -9.69 12.35 13.94
N PRO A 167 -10.01 13.47 14.63
CA PRO A 167 -9.88 13.53 16.10
C PRO A 167 -10.74 12.50 16.85
N GLU A 168 -11.80 11.99 16.23
CA GLU A 168 -12.73 11.01 16.83
C GLU A 168 -12.26 9.56 16.59
N ASN A 169 -11.22 9.34 15.78
CA ASN A 169 -10.77 8.02 15.33
C ASN A 169 -9.60 7.42 16.13
N ARG A 170 -9.52 7.77 17.43
CA ARG A 170 -8.37 7.48 18.29
C ARG A 170 -8.76 6.88 19.64
N GLN A 171 -9.89 6.19 19.69
CA GLN A 171 -10.35 5.57 20.92
C GLN A 171 -9.50 4.34 21.25
N PRO A 172 -9.22 4.09 22.54
CA PRO A 172 -8.57 2.85 22.95
C PRO A 172 -9.50 1.67 22.69
N LEU A 173 -8.94 0.55 22.25
CA LEU A 173 -9.69 -0.70 22.05
C LEU A 173 -10.00 -1.34 23.42
N PRO A 174 -11.27 -1.53 23.82
CA PRO A 174 -11.61 -2.16 25.10
C PRO A 174 -11.11 -3.60 25.16
N GLU A 175 -10.55 -4.05 26.28
CA GLU A 175 -10.01 -5.42 26.42
C GLU A 175 -11.08 -6.51 26.22
N SER A 176 -12.32 -6.24 26.63
CA SER A 176 -13.45 -7.16 26.51
C SER A 176 -14.04 -7.28 25.11
N VAL A 177 -13.64 -6.43 24.15
CA VAL A 177 -14.24 -6.47 22.81
C VAL A 177 -13.77 -7.71 22.04
N GLN A 178 -14.75 -8.46 21.54
CA GLN A 178 -14.53 -9.54 20.59
C GLN A 178 -14.36 -8.94 19.20
N LEU A 179 -13.24 -9.25 18.56
CA LEU A 179 -12.92 -8.74 17.24
C LEU A 179 -13.57 -9.62 16.16
N PRO A 180 -14.14 -9.03 15.10
CA PRO A 180 -14.71 -9.79 14.01
C PRO A 180 -13.61 -10.57 13.29
N THR A 181 -13.80 -11.89 13.14
CA THR A 181 -12.87 -12.74 12.37
C THR A 181 -13.03 -12.44 10.88
N PRO A 182 -11.96 -12.03 10.17
CA PRO A 182 -12.06 -11.77 8.74
C PRO A 182 -12.36 -13.02 7.92
N TRP A 183 -13.27 -12.89 6.96
CA TRP A 183 -13.47 -13.93 5.97
C TRP A 183 -12.17 -14.20 5.19
N ARG A 184 -11.89 -15.48 4.94
CA ARG A 184 -10.74 -15.94 4.13
C ARG A 184 -11.24 -16.94 3.08
N PRO A 185 -10.81 -16.82 1.82
CA PRO A 185 -11.15 -17.81 0.79
C PRO A 185 -10.38 -19.12 1.04
N ALA A 186 -11.01 -20.24 0.69
CA ALA A 186 -10.29 -21.51 0.59
C ALA A 186 -9.28 -21.46 -0.57
N ALA A 187 -8.17 -22.18 -0.43
CA ALA A 187 -7.18 -22.28 -1.50
C ALA A 187 -7.83 -22.92 -2.75
N ASN A 188 -7.86 -22.19 -3.86
CA ASN A 188 -8.31 -22.69 -5.16
C ASN A 188 -7.14 -23.32 -5.94
N ALA A 189 -7.40 -23.81 -7.16
CA ALA A 189 -6.38 -24.43 -7.99
C ALA A 189 -5.19 -23.51 -8.29
N HIS A 190 -5.44 -22.22 -8.55
CA HIS A 190 -4.38 -21.24 -8.84
C HIS A 190 -3.52 -20.96 -7.61
N VAL A 191 -4.13 -20.91 -6.42
CA VAL A 191 -3.39 -20.74 -5.15
C VAL A 191 -2.50 -21.96 -4.90
N ARG A 192 -3.01 -23.19 -5.05
CA ARG A 192 -2.21 -24.40 -4.85
C ARG A 192 -1.03 -24.49 -5.82
N GLU A 193 -1.25 -24.17 -7.09
CA GLU A 193 -0.16 -24.08 -8.08
C GLU A 193 0.87 -23.03 -7.67
N ALA A 194 0.41 -21.83 -7.30
CA ALA A 194 1.29 -20.74 -6.93
C ALA A 194 2.12 -21.05 -5.68
N ILE A 195 1.56 -21.75 -4.68
CA ILE A 195 2.30 -22.19 -3.50
C ILE A 195 3.45 -23.13 -3.92
N SER A 196 3.15 -24.16 -4.72
CA SER A 196 4.16 -25.10 -5.21
C SER A 196 5.25 -24.39 -6.03
N TYR A 197 4.85 -23.49 -6.91
CA TYR A 197 5.76 -22.67 -7.71
C TYR A 197 6.70 -21.83 -6.84
N VAL A 198 6.14 -21.17 -5.81
CA VAL A 198 6.90 -20.30 -4.92
C VAL A 198 7.84 -21.08 -4.01
N GLN A 199 7.40 -22.20 -3.43
CA GLN A 199 8.28 -23.07 -2.64
C GLN A 199 9.50 -23.53 -3.46
N LYS A 200 9.27 -23.93 -4.71
CA LYS A 200 10.33 -24.43 -5.59
C LYS A 200 11.33 -23.34 -6.01
N ARG A 201 10.86 -22.14 -6.36
CA ARG A 201 11.72 -21.06 -6.91
C ARG A 201 12.21 -20.06 -5.88
N PHE A 202 11.47 -19.87 -4.79
CA PHE A 202 11.67 -18.81 -3.81
C PHE A 202 11.58 -19.29 -2.37
N GLY A 203 11.73 -20.60 -2.11
CA GLY A 203 11.60 -21.19 -0.76
C GLY A 203 12.61 -20.67 0.27
N ARG A 204 13.64 -19.94 -0.16
CA ARG A 204 14.60 -19.25 0.74
C ARG A 204 14.20 -17.81 1.09
N ASN A 205 13.14 -17.27 0.49
CA ASN A 205 12.64 -15.94 0.80
C ASN A 205 11.87 -15.91 2.13
N TYR A 206 11.66 -14.72 2.67
CA TYR A 206 10.94 -14.51 3.93
C TYR A 206 9.49 -14.99 3.90
N GLY A 207 9.01 -15.43 5.07
CA GLY A 207 7.66 -15.91 5.29
C GLY A 207 7.37 -17.28 4.68
N ARG A 208 6.13 -17.74 4.78
CA ARG A 208 5.72 -19.11 4.39
C ARG A 208 4.61 -19.07 3.35
N ALA A 209 4.82 -19.75 2.22
CA ALA A 209 3.86 -19.79 1.13
C ALA A 209 2.57 -20.53 1.50
N GLU A 210 2.68 -21.57 2.32
CA GLU A 210 1.61 -22.49 2.72
C GLU A 210 0.53 -21.81 3.57
N GLU A 211 0.90 -20.73 4.26
CA GLU A 211 0.01 -19.93 5.11
C GLU A 211 -0.79 -18.88 4.31
N PHE A 212 -0.72 -18.91 2.97
CA PHE A 212 -1.43 -17.96 2.13
C PHE A 212 -2.95 -18.09 2.21
N GLY A 213 -3.63 -17.00 2.57
CA GLY A 213 -5.10 -16.94 2.72
C GLY A 213 -5.75 -15.69 2.11
N TYR A 214 -5.25 -15.20 0.97
CA TYR A 214 -5.76 -13.96 0.33
C TYR A 214 -6.59 -14.23 -0.92
N ALA A 215 -7.49 -13.29 -1.24
CA ALA A 215 -8.28 -13.35 -2.46
C ALA A 215 -7.42 -13.14 -3.72
N VAL A 216 -7.63 -14.00 -4.72
CA VAL A 216 -6.91 -13.98 -6.01
C VAL A 216 -7.84 -13.92 -7.21
N THR A 217 -9.15 -13.88 -6.98
CA THR A 217 -10.19 -13.82 -8.02
C THR A 217 -11.07 -12.59 -7.82
N PHE A 218 -11.77 -12.15 -8.87
CA PHE A 218 -12.72 -11.05 -8.72
C PHE A 218 -13.90 -11.37 -7.80
N ALA A 219 -14.33 -12.63 -7.74
CA ALA A 219 -15.43 -13.04 -6.87
C ALA A 219 -15.00 -12.98 -5.41
N ASP A 220 -13.84 -13.55 -5.08
CA ASP A 220 -13.29 -13.50 -3.72
C ASP A 220 -12.98 -12.08 -3.28
N ALA A 221 -12.48 -11.25 -4.20
CA ALA A 221 -12.21 -9.83 -3.92
C ALA A 221 -13.49 -9.05 -3.59
N GLY A 222 -14.60 -9.34 -4.28
CA GLY A 222 -15.92 -8.80 -3.96
C GLY A 222 -16.39 -9.24 -2.57
N ARG A 223 -16.36 -10.54 -2.28
CA ARG A 223 -16.74 -11.06 -0.95
C ARG A 223 -15.88 -10.51 0.19
N TRP A 224 -14.60 -10.23 -0.08
CA TRP A 224 -13.70 -9.60 0.89
C TRP A 224 -14.12 -8.16 1.21
N LEU A 225 -14.53 -7.40 0.19
CA LEU A 225 -15.06 -6.05 0.35
C LEU A 225 -16.38 -6.09 1.12
N ASP A 226 -17.29 -7.01 0.77
CA ASP A 226 -18.57 -7.21 1.43
C ASP A 226 -18.38 -7.54 2.92
N ASP A 227 -17.49 -8.48 3.27
CA ASP A 227 -17.14 -8.81 4.66
C ASP A 227 -16.66 -7.59 5.46
N PHE A 228 -15.83 -6.74 4.84
CA PHE A 228 -15.36 -5.52 5.51
C PHE A 228 -16.50 -4.54 5.76
N VAL A 229 -17.30 -4.23 4.73
CA VAL A 229 -18.37 -3.22 4.87
C VAL A 229 -19.48 -3.69 5.81
N GLU A 230 -19.68 -5.00 5.93
CA GLU A 230 -20.68 -5.59 6.81
C GLU A 230 -20.23 -5.66 8.26
N HIS A 231 -19.02 -6.17 8.52
CA HIS A 231 -18.61 -6.54 9.88
C HIS A 231 -17.64 -5.56 10.54
N ARG A 232 -16.93 -4.73 9.76
CA ARG A 232 -15.80 -3.94 10.27
C ARG A 232 -15.92 -2.44 10.05
N LEU A 233 -16.56 -1.99 8.97
CA LEU A 233 -16.64 -0.57 8.63
C LEU A 233 -17.24 0.29 9.75
N GLN A 234 -18.25 -0.20 10.48
CA GLN A 234 -18.89 0.55 11.56
C GLN A 234 -17.90 1.02 12.64
N ALA A 235 -16.93 0.16 13.00
CA ALA A 235 -15.95 0.41 14.04
C ALA A 235 -14.56 0.77 13.49
N PHE A 236 -14.43 1.01 12.18
CA PHE A 236 -13.18 1.41 11.54
C PHE A 236 -12.59 2.68 12.15
N GLY A 237 -13.41 3.74 12.29
CA GLY A 237 -12.97 5.04 12.76
C GLY A 237 -12.47 5.00 14.20
N PRO A 238 -13.30 4.67 15.19
CA PRO A 238 -12.92 4.69 16.61
C PRO A 238 -11.60 3.97 16.91
N TYR A 239 -11.31 2.87 16.20
CA TYR A 239 -10.14 2.02 16.45
C TYR A 239 -9.09 2.08 15.32
N GLU A 240 -9.09 3.13 14.50
CA GLU A 240 -8.17 3.29 13.35
C GLU A 240 -6.70 3.25 13.78
N ASP A 241 -6.40 3.82 14.96
CA ASP A 241 -5.05 3.89 15.55
C ASP A 241 -4.82 2.86 16.68
N ALA A 242 -5.76 1.95 16.94
CA ALA A 242 -5.63 0.96 18.00
C ALA A 242 -4.64 -0.15 17.61
N MET A 243 -3.96 -0.74 18.60
CA MET A 243 -3.14 -1.95 18.45
C MET A 243 -3.46 -2.92 19.58
N ARG A 244 -3.44 -4.23 19.29
CA ARG A 244 -3.55 -5.30 20.29
C ARG A 244 -2.55 -6.41 19.96
N ARG A 245 -1.87 -6.93 20.98
CA ARG A 245 -0.90 -8.03 20.84
C ARG A 245 -1.52 -9.25 20.17
N GLY A 246 -0.79 -9.83 19.22
CA GLY A 246 -1.25 -10.98 18.44
C GLY A 246 -2.35 -10.69 17.42
N GLU A 247 -3.03 -9.54 17.48
CA GLU A 247 -4.07 -9.19 16.52
C GLU A 247 -3.49 -8.56 15.27
N VAL A 248 -3.91 -9.06 14.10
CA VAL A 248 -3.36 -8.62 12.82
C VAL A 248 -4.23 -7.54 12.16
N VAL A 249 -5.55 -7.60 12.35
CA VAL A 249 -6.52 -6.92 11.46
C VAL A 249 -7.37 -5.88 12.17
N LEU A 250 -7.81 -6.16 13.39
CA LEU A 250 -8.79 -5.33 14.11
C LEU A 250 -9.99 -5.02 13.20
N TYR A 251 -10.29 -3.73 12.98
CA TYR A 251 -11.38 -3.27 12.11
C TYR A 251 -10.91 -2.82 10.71
N HIS A 252 -9.66 -3.11 10.33
CA HIS A 252 -9.15 -2.71 9.02
C HIS A 252 -9.69 -3.57 7.88
N SER A 253 -9.78 -2.96 6.69
CA SER A 253 -10.35 -3.61 5.51
C SER A 253 -9.45 -4.67 4.87
N GLN A 254 -8.14 -4.57 5.06
CA GLN A 254 -7.12 -5.34 4.34
C GLN A 254 -7.23 -5.25 2.80
N LEU A 255 -7.92 -4.27 2.22
CA LEU A 255 -8.16 -4.19 0.77
C LEU A 255 -6.95 -3.75 -0.07
N SER A 256 -5.87 -3.27 0.56
CA SER A 256 -4.74 -2.67 -0.16
C SER A 256 -4.13 -3.60 -1.21
N HIS A 257 -4.04 -4.90 -0.92
CA HIS A 257 -3.48 -5.87 -1.86
C HIS A 257 -4.37 -6.07 -3.08
N LEU A 258 -5.70 -6.04 -2.93
CA LEU A 258 -6.67 -6.18 -4.02
C LEU A 258 -6.72 -4.91 -4.90
N LEU A 259 -6.69 -3.74 -4.26
CA LEU A 259 -6.59 -2.45 -4.94
C LEU A 259 -5.30 -2.32 -5.74
N ASN A 260 -4.18 -2.80 -5.18
CA ASN A 260 -2.87 -2.62 -5.80
C ASN A 260 -2.57 -3.64 -6.88
N ILE A 261 -3.31 -4.76 -6.97
CA ILE A 261 -3.21 -5.69 -8.12
C ILE A 261 -4.32 -5.50 -9.17
N GLY A 262 -5.30 -4.64 -8.88
CA GLY A 262 -6.41 -4.34 -9.79
C GLY A 262 -7.62 -5.26 -9.69
N LEU A 263 -7.66 -6.20 -8.74
CA LEU A 263 -8.86 -7.02 -8.51
C LEU A 263 -10.04 -6.21 -7.94
N LEU A 264 -9.74 -5.06 -7.31
CA LEU A 264 -10.71 -4.02 -6.96
C LEU A 264 -10.21 -2.66 -7.47
N THR A 265 -11.14 -1.78 -7.82
CA THR A 265 -10.86 -0.37 -8.07
C THR A 265 -11.26 0.51 -6.87
N PRO A 266 -10.66 1.70 -6.70
CA PRO A 266 -11.09 2.65 -5.67
C PRO A 266 -12.58 3.01 -5.77
N GLN A 267 -13.13 3.11 -6.98
CA GLN A 267 -14.54 3.41 -7.21
C GLN A 267 -15.44 2.33 -6.62
N GLN A 268 -15.16 1.04 -6.88
CA GLN A 268 -15.91 -0.08 -6.30
C GLN A 268 -15.90 -0.04 -4.77
N VAL A 269 -14.73 0.26 -4.18
CA VAL A 269 -14.58 0.33 -2.71
C VAL A 269 -15.34 1.52 -2.12
N LEU A 270 -15.27 2.69 -2.76
CA LEU A 270 -15.99 3.88 -2.32
C LEU A 270 -17.50 3.69 -2.43
N GLU A 271 -17.98 3.16 -3.56
CA GLU A 271 -19.40 2.87 -3.80
C GLU A 271 -19.94 1.88 -2.76
N ALA A 272 -19.24 0.78 -2.49
CA ALA A 272 -19.66 -0.22 -1.50
C ALA A 272 -19.76 0.38 -0.09
N ALA A 273 -18.77 1.19 0.33
CA ALA A 273 -18.79 1.83 1.64
C ALA A 273 -19.92 2.87 1.77
N LEU A 274 -20.12 3.70 0.75
CA LEU A 274 -21.19 4.71 0.72
C LEU A 274 -22.57 4.06 0.68
N GLN A 275 -22.73 2.97 -0.07
CA GLN A 275 -23.98 2.23 -0.14
C GLN A 275 -24.29 1.51 1.18
N ALA A 276 -23.28 0.90 1.81
CA ALA A 276 -23.44 0.28 3.13
C ALA A 276 -23.92 1.29 4.18
N ALA A 277 -23.46 2.54 4.12
CA ALA A 277 -23.87 3.60 5.03
C ALA A 277 -25.32 4.09 4.83
N LYS A 278 -25.93 3.89 3.66
CA LYS A 278 -27.36 4.23 3.46
C LYS A 278 -28.29 3.22 4.15
N GLY A 279 -27.89 1.95 4.18
CA GLY A 279 -28.69 0.85 4.73
C GLY A 279 -28.35 0.44 6.16
N ARG A 280 -27.26 0.98 6.75
CA ARG A 280 -26.77 0.61 8.07
C ARG A 280 -26.40 1.84 8.90
N LYS A 281 -26.41 1.70 10.23
CA LYS A 281 -25.93 2.73 11.17
C LYS A 281 -24.40 2.75 11.21
N VAL A 282 -23.75 3.17 10.11
CA VAL A 282 -22.30 3.44 10.09
C VAL A 282 -22.06 4.86 10.60
N PRO A 283 -21.33 5.06 11.72
CA PRO A 283 -20.95 6.37 12.20
C PRO A 283 -20.20 7.17 11.15
N ILE A 284 -20.48 8.47 11.06
CA ILE A 284 -19.87 9.34 10.05
C ILE A 284 -18.35 9.38 10.17
N ASN A 285 -17.79 9.31 11.38
CA ASN A 285 -16.34 9.32 11.59
C ASN A 285 -15.65 8.06 11.03
N SER A 286 -16.31 6.90 11.11
CA SER A 286 -15.83 5.67 10.48
C SER A 286 -15.93 5.72 8.95
N LEU A 287 -17.06 6.18 8.42
CA LEU A 287 -17.27 6.26 6.98
C LEU A 287 -16.33 7.30 6.34
N GLU A 288 -16.28 8.51 6.89
CA GLU A 288 -15.43 9.60 6.43
C GLU A 288 -13.95 9.21 6.58
N GLY A 289 -13.55 8.65 7.72
CA GLY A 289 -12.18 8.16 7.92
C GLY A 289 -11.77 7.15 6.85
N PHE A 290 -12.61 6.16 6.56
CA PHE A 290 -12.33 5.17 5.52
C PHE A 290 -12.24 5.80 4.12
N VAL A 291 -13.20 6.68 3.76
CA VAL A 291 -13.20 7.42 2.49
C VAL A 291 -11.93 8.28 2.36
N ARG A 292 -11.48 8.93 3.44
CA ARG A 292 -10.26 9.74 3.47
C ARG A 292 -9.00 8.93 3.23
N GLN A 293 -8.93 7.68 3.68
CA GLN A 293 -7.79 6.81 3.36
C GLN A 293 -7.72 6.48 1.85
N ILE A 294 -8.86 6.29 1.20
CA ILE A 294 -8.94 5.90 -0.22
C ILE A 294 -8.89 7.12 -1.16
N LEU A 295 -9.82 8.06 -1.03
CA LEU A 295 -9.92 9.25 -1.90
C LEU A 295 -8.94 10.36 -1.50
N GLY A 296 -8.54 10.42 -0.23
CA GLY A 296 -7.55 11.38 0.28
C GLY A 296 -6.14 10.82 0.13
N TRP A 297 -5.67 10.06 1.11
CA TRP A 297 -4.29 9.63 1.21
C TRP A 297 -3.79 8.83 0.00
N ARG A 298 -4.52 7.81 -0.45
CA ARG A 298 -4.04 6.95 -1.56
C ARG A 298 -3.90 7.73 -2.87
N GLU A 299 -4.89 8.55 -3.22
CA GLU A 299 -4.84 9.43 -4.41
C GLU A 299 -3.76 10.51 -4.27
N PHE A 300 -3.67 11.16 -3.10
CA PHE A 300 -2.67 12.18 -2.80
C PHE A 300 -1.24 11.63 -2.92
N MET A 301 -0.98 10.46 -2.36
CA MET A 301 0.35 9.82 -2.42
C MET A 301 0.75 9.48 -3.85
N ARG A 302 -0.19 9.05 -4.71
CA ARG A 302 0.08 8.83 -6.13
C ARG A 302 0.34 10.13 -6.88
N ALA A 303 -0.42 11.19 -6.60
CA ALA A 303 -0.17 12.50 -7.19
C ALA A 303 1.21 13.06 -6.82
N VAL A 304 1.58 12.99 -5.54
CA VAL A 304 2.92 13.39 -5.08
C VAL A 304 4.00 12.51 -5.70
N TYR A 305 3.82 11.19 -5.75
CA TYR A 305 4.80 10.30 -6.38
C TYR A 305 5.01 10.61 -7.86
N ARG A 306 3.94 10.91 -8.61
CA ARG A 306 4.04 11.32 -10.00
C ARG A 306 4.88 12.58 -10.17
N LEU A 307 4.63 13.60 -9.35
CA LEU A 307 5.26 14.91 -9.49
C LEU A 307 6.66 14.98 -8.86
N LYS A 308 6.92 14.16 -7.84
CA LYS A 308 8.07 14.27 -6.93
C LYS A 308 8.76 12.95 -6.62
N GLY A 309 8.32 11.84 -7.17
CA GLY A 309 8.84 10.51 -6.84
C GLY A 309 10.33 10.31 -7.14
N LYS A 310 10.86 10.93 -8.21
CA LYS A 310 12.30 10.90 -8.51
C LYS A 310 13.12 11.65 -7.44
N GLU A 311 12.64 12.80 -6.99
CA GLU A 311 13.25 13.60 -5.91
C GLU A 311 13.14 12.85 -4.56
N GLN A 312 11.96 12.31 -4.25
CA GLN A 312 11.72 11.51 -3.04
C GLN A 312 12.60 10.27 -2.97
N LYS A 313 12.92 9.67 -4.12
CA LYS A 313 13.81 8.50 -4.18
C LYS A 313 15.23 8.83 -3.69
N GLN A 314 15.67 10.08 -3.82
CA GLN A 314 17.02 10.52 -3.46
C GLN A 314 17.05 11.30 -2.14
N ALA A 315 15.87 11.56 -1.53
CA ALA A 315 15.76 12.41 -0.36
C ALA A 315 16.29 11.74 0.91
N ASN A 316 17.18 12.44 1.62
CA ASN A 316 17.67 12.06 2.94
C ASN A 316 17.93 13.31 3.78
N LEU A 317 16.85 13.98 4.20
CA LEU A 317 16.90 15.26 4.89
C LEU A 317 17.79 15.23 6.15
N PHE A 318 17.71 14.15 6.93
CA PHE A 318 18.46 14.01 8.19
C PHE A 318 19.86 13.42 8.01
N GLY A 319 20.24 13.05 6.79
CA GLY A 319 21.54 12.44 6.53
C GLY A 319 21.75 11.09 7.22
N HIS A 320 20.68 10.34 7.48
CA HIS A 320 20.72 9.02 8.11
C HIS A 320 21.46 8.00 7.23
N ARG A 321 22.35 7.19 7.83
CA ARG A 321 23.23 6.26 7.08
C ARG A 321 23.33 4.85 7.66
N ARG A 322 22.68 4.55 8.80
CA ARG A 322 22.83 3.22 9.42
C ARG A 322 22.12 2.15 8.59
N LYS A 323 22.75 0.97 8.47
CA LYS A 323 22.11 -0.21 7.88
C LYS A 323 21.01 -0.73 8.80
N LEU A 324 19.99 -1.38 8.24
CA LEU A 324 18.99 -2.03 9.07
C LEU A 324 19.59 -3.29 9.71
N PRO A 325 19.58 -3.44 11.05
CA PRO A 325 20.15 -4.60 11.71
C PRO A 325 19.43 -5.92 11.36
N ASP A 326 20.16 -7.03 11.35
CA ASP A 326 19.61 -8.37 11.03
C ASP A 326 18.44 -8.76 11.95
N GLN A 327 18.43 -8.26 13.18
CA GLN A 327 17.36 -8.48 14.16
C GLN A 327 15.99 -8.00 13.66
N PHE A 328 15.92 -6.97 12.81
CA PHE A 328 14.66 -6.50 12.21
C PHE A 328 14.08 -7.47 11.19
N TRP A 329 14.89 -8.38 10.65
CA TRP A 329 14.44 -9.40 9.70
C TRP A 329 13.99 -10.69 10.41
N GLN A 330 14.29 -10.81 11.70
CA GLN A 330 14.09 -12.03 12.49
C GLN A 330 13.13 -11.84 13.67
N ALA A 331 12.62 -10.62 13.90
CA ALA A 331 11.83 -10.27 15.08
C ALA A 331 12.59 -10.51 16.41
N GLN A 332 13.88 -10.17 16.43
CA GLN A 332 14.78 -10.41 17.57
C GLN A 332 15.44 -9.11 18.07
N THR A 333 14.74 -7.99 17.97
CA THR A 333 15.25 -6.67 18.37
C THR A 333 15.35 -6.53 19.89
N GLY A 334 14.62 -7.38 20.63
CA GLY A 334 14.48 -7.30 22.08
C GLY A 334 13.46 -6.26 22.53
N LEU A 335 12.71 -5.70 21.58
CA LEU A 335 11.69 -4.68 21.77
C LEU A 335 10.33 -5.31 21.49
N GLU A 336 9.62 -5.74 22.53
CA GLU A 336 8.42 -6.58 22.40
C GLU A 336 7.36 -6.07 21.39
N PRO A 337 6.96 -4.78 21.38
CA PRO A 337 6.00 -4.27 20.39
C PRO A 337 6.49 -4.36 18.94
N LEU A 338 7.80 -4.16 18.76
CA LEU A 338 8.45 -4.20 17.47
C LEU A 338 8.59 -5.65 17.00
N ASP A 339 9.01 -6.55 17.88
CA ASP A 339 9.16 -7.98 17.60
C ASP A 339 7.80 -8.64 17.31
N ASP A 340 6.74 -8.30 18.04
CA ASP A 340 5.36 -8.73 17.74
C ASP A 340 4.93 -8.28 16.34
N THR A 341 5.17 -7.00 16.00
CA THR A 341 4.82 -6.45 14.69
C THR A 341 5.60 -7.13 13.57
N ILE A 342 6.92 -7.30 13.72
CA ILE A 342 7.77 -7.96 12.71
C ILE A 342 7.34 -9.43 12.53
N SER A 343 7.06 -10.14 13.63
CA SER A 343 6.61 -11.53 13.59
C SER A 343 5.32 -11.68 12.77
N ARG A 344 4.32 -10.82 13.01
CA ARG A 344 3.07 -10.82 12.23
C ARG A 344 3.30 -10.44 10.76
N VAL A 345 4.23 -9.53 10.48
CA VAL A 345 4.62 -9.21 9.10
C VAL A 345 5.27 -10.40 8.40
N LEU A 346 6.16 -11.14 9.06
CA LEU A 346 6.79 -12.35 8.53
C LEU A 346 5.79 -13.50 8.34
N GLN A 347 4.73 -13.54 9.15
CA GLN A 347 3.71 -14.57 9.06
C GLN A 347 2.63 -14.24 8.00
N HIS A 348 2.24 -12.97 7.86
CA HIS A 348 1.06 -12.60 7.08
C HIS A 348 1.33 -11.65 5.91
N ALA A 349 2.58 -11.22 5.71
CA ALA A 349 2.95 -10.14 4.78
C ALA A 349 2.11 -8.86 4.99
N TYR A 350 1.66 -8.61 6.22
CA TYR A 350 0.75 -7.52 6.55
C TYR A 350 0.94 -7.02 7.98
N CYS A 351 0.85 -5.70 8.12
CA CYS A 351 0.61 -4.95 9.34
C CYS A 351 -0.26 -3.73 8.96
N HIS A 352 -1.03 -3.19 9.89
CA HIS A 352 -1.91 -2.05 9.61
C HIS A 352 -1.17 -0.71 9.73
N HIS A 353 -1.87 0.41 9.46
CA HIS A 353 -1.20 1.69 9.19
C HIS A 353 -0.40 2.21 10.38
N ILE A 354 -0.99 2.25 11.58
CA ILE A 354 -0.33 2.79 12.77
C ILE A 354 0.91 1.99 13.16
N GLU A 355 0.94 0.68 12.93
CA GLU A 355 2.11 -0.18 13.16
C GLU A 355 3.25 0.17 12.22
N ARG A 356 2.93 0.43 10.94
CA ARG A 356 3.94 0.85 9.94
C ARG A 356 4.55 2.19 10.27
N LEU A 357 3.73 3.11 10.80
CA LEU A 357 4.13 4.48 11.07
C LEU A 357 4.81 4.61 12.44
N MET A 358 4.10 4.24 13.50
CA MET A 358 4.47 4.54 14.90
C MET A 358 5.29 3.44 15.57
N VAL A 359 5.32 2.22 15.01
CA VAL A 359 6.19 1.15 15.53
C VAL A 359 7.41 1.01 14.61
N LEU A 360 7.21 0.53 13.39
CA LEU A 360 8.32 0.26 12.47
C LEU A 360 9.02 1.55 12.02
N GLY A 361 8.25 2.50 11.47
CA GLY A 361 8.79 3.74 10.93
C GLY A 361 9.45 4.62 11.98
N ALA A 362 8.79 4.82 13.13
CA ALA A 362 9.32 5.63 14.21
C ALA A 362 10.62 5.05 14.78
N VAL A 363 10.71 3.74 15.01
CA VAL A 363 11.96 3.13 15.52
C VAL A 363 13.07 3.25 14.47
N MET A 364 12.81 2.92 13.21
CA MET A 364 13.83 3.06 12.15
C MET A 364 14.31 4.51 11.98
N LEU A 365 13.41 5.49 12.13
CA LEU A 365 13.77 6.91 12.13
C LEU A 365 14.68 7.26 13.31
N LEU A 366 14.32 6.85 14.53
CA LEU A 366 15.09 7.11 15.75
C LEU A 366 16.45 6.40 15.76
N CYS A 367 16.54 5.24 15.13
CA CYS A 367 17.77 4.49 14.96
C CYS A 367 18.62 5.02 13.79
N GLU A 368 18.27 6.17 13.18
CA GLU A 368 19.01 6.79 12.09
C GLU A 368 19.25 5.85 10.90
N ILE A 369 18.30 4.94 10.66
CA ILE A 369 18.36 3.98 9.55
C ILE A 369 18.28 4.74 8.23
N ALA A 370 19.14 4.37 7.28
CA ALA A 370 19.15 4.95 5.96
C ALA A 370 17.76 4.80 5.29
N PRO A 371 17.19 5.85 4.68
CA PRO A 371 15.85 5.79 4.11
C PRO A 371 15.65 4.69 3.07
N ASP A 372 16.71 4.30 2.36
CA ASP A 372 16.68 3.23 1.36
C ASP A 372 16.57 1.83 1.97
N GLU A 373 17.17 1.62 3.16
CA GLU A 373 17.01 0.40 3.93
C GLU A 373 15.56 0.24 4.40
N VAL A 374 14.96 1.33 4.92
CA VAL A 374 13.55 1.36 5.33
C VAL A 374 12.61 1.07 4.16
N TYR A 375 12.87 1.70 3.02
CA TYR A 375 12.12 1.48 1.78
C TYR A 375 12.22 0.02 1.33
N ARG A 376 13.43 -0.55 1.29
CA ARG A 376 13.67 -1.93 0.87
C ARG A 376 12.97 -2.94 1.78
N TRP A 377 13.10 -2.80 3.10
CA TRP A 377 12.40 -3.65 4.06
C TRP A 377 10.89 -3.60 3.85
N GLY A 378 10.37 -2.38 3.67
CA GLY A 378 8.95 -2.15 3.41
C GLY A 378 8.43 -2.83 2.13
N LEU A 379 9.20 -2.83 1.05
CA LEU A 379 8.85 -3.49 -0.21
C LEU A 379 8.96 -5.01 -0.17
N ILE A 380 9.94 -5.53 0.57
CA ILE A 380 10.23 -6.96 0.66
C ILE A 380 9.13 -7.70 1.41
N LEU A 381 8.81 -7.24 2.62
CA LEU A 381 8.01 -8.05 3.54
C LEU A 381 6.50 -7.82 3.42
N LYS A 382 6.07 -6.65 2.95
CA LYS A 382 4.64 -6.34 2.87
C LYS A 382 4.07 -6.71 1.51
N LYS A 383 2.79 -7.12 1.51
CA LYS A 383 1.93 -7.18 0.31
C LYS A 383 2.03 -5.90 -0.52
N PRO A 384 1.67 -5.97 -1.81
CA PRO A 384 2.14 -5.00 -2.78
C PRO A 384 1.90 -3.55 -2.35
N ILE A 385 3.00 -2.85 -2.13
CA ILE A 385 3.11 -1.40 -2.00
C ILE A 385 4.09 -1.02 -3.10
N TYR A 386 3.66 -0.13 -3.99
CA TYR A 386 4.47 0.28 -5.14
C TYR A 386 4.96 1.73 -4.97
N ILE A 387 4.24 2.54 -4.22
CA ILE A 387 4.62 3.94 -4.01
C ILE A 387 5.47 4.07 -2.74
N ARG A 388 6.67 4.68 -2.84
CA ARG A 388 7.48 5.10 -1.69
C ARG A 388 6.72 6.18 -0.92
N GLY A 389 6.05 5.80 0.18
CA GLY A 389 5.32 6.71 1.04
C GLY A 389 5.85 6.76 2.48
N GLN A 390 6.05 7.98 2.99
CA GLN A 390 6.25 8.36 4.39
C GLN A 390 7.57 8.02 5.12
N TYR A 391 8.54 7.35 4.52
CA TYR A 391 9.82 7.06 5.22
C TYR A 391 10.95 8.07 4.97
N ALA A 392 10.78 8.97 4.00
CA ALA A 392 11.60 10.18 3.91
C ALA A 392 10.82 11.28 4.62
N ALA A 393 11.21 11.64 5.84
CA ALA A 393 10.68 12.81 6.51
C ALA A 393 10.68 13.99 5.53
N SER A 394 9.52 14.62 5.39
CA SER A 394 9.25 15.63 4.37
C SER A 394 10.35 16.67 4.27
N SER A 395 10.64 17.09 3.04
CA SER A 395 11.66 18.02 2.59
C SER A 395 11.54 19.47 3.09
N LYS A 396 11.09 19.71 4.33
CA LYS A 396 11.19 20.94 5.14
C LYS A 396 10.22 20.86 6.32
N LEU A 397 10.67 20.32 7.46
CA LEU A 397 10.19 20.85 8.75
C LEU A 397 10.76 22.28 8.88
N PRO A 398 10.03 23.26 9.45
CA PRO A 398 10.49 24.65 9.53
C PRO A 398 11.88 24.76 10.17
N ASP A 399 12.77 25.57 9.57
CA ASP A 399 14.18 25.78 9.98
C ASP A 399 14.38 26.17 11.46
N ARG A 400 13.31 26.45 12.22
CA ARG A 400 13.37 26.76 13.66
C ARG A 400 13.48 25.54 14.57
N PHE A 401 13.38 24.31 14.06
CA PHE A 401 13.37 23.08 14.88
C PHE A 401 14.72 22.36 15.02
N CYS A 402 15.80 22.92 14.46
CA CYS A 402 17.15 22.37 14.59
C CYS A 402 17.83 22.83 15.89
N TRP A 403 17.51 22.20 17.03
CA TRP A 403 18.37 22.25 18.21
C TRP A 403 18.70 20.85 18.74
N ARG A 404 19.99 20.51 18.62
CA ARG A 404 20.77 19.46 19.29
C ARG A 404 20.00 18.24 19.82
N ILE A 405 19.84 17.23 18.96
CA ILE A 405 19.39 15.86 19.31
C ILE A 405 20.41 15.09 20.18
N ARG A 406 21.63 15.60 20.34
CA ARG A 406 22.72 14.93 21.08
C ARG A 406 22.55 14.86 22.61
N GLU A 407 21.50 15.46 23.17
CA GLU A 407 21.28 15.51 24.64
C GLU A 407 19.82 15.22 25.04
N LEU A 408 19.29 14.06 24.63
CA LEU A 408 17.93 13.67 24.99
C LEU A 408 17.90 12.84 26.29
N SER A 409 17.54 13.52 27.39
CA SER A 409 17.17 12.88 28.65
C SER A 409 15.71 12.39 28.64
N PRO A 410 15.31 11.48 29.57
CA PRO A 410 14.05 10.74 29.52
C PRO A 410 12.75 11.56 29.55
N SER A 411 12.79 12.84 29.91
CA SER A 411 11.63 13.75 29.87
C SER A 411 11.37 14.37 28.49
N ARG A 412 12.26 14.12 27.51
CA ARG A 412 12.18 14.71 26.15
C ARG A 412 11.78 13.70 25.06
N THR A 413 11.77 12.40 25.31
CA THR A 413 11.19 11.39 24.38
C THR A 413 9.67 11.55 24.25
N GLY A 414 8.98 11.87 25.37
CA GLY A 414 7.58 12.29 25.34
C GLY A 414 7.36 13.63 24.62
N ARG A 415 8.36 14.53 24.64
CA ARG A 415 8.33 15.75 23.82
C ARG A 415 8.57 15.46 22.34
N LEU A 416 9.27 14.40 21.94
CA LEU A 416 9.48 14.09 20.52
C LEU A 416 8.16 13.68 19.84
N ALA A 417 7.32 12.92 20.53
CA ALA A 417 5.94 12.64 20.07
C ALA A 417 5.08 13.92 20.05
N TYR A 418 5.24 14.80 21.04
CA TYR A 418 4.57 16.11 21.10
C TYR A 418 5.10 17.12 20.04
N LEU A 419 6.37 16.99 19.65
CA LEU A 419 7.06 17.81 18.64
C LEU A 419 6.74 17.36 17.21
N LEU A 420 6.53 16.06 17.01
CA LEU A 420 6.06 15.50 15.74
C LEU A 420 4.55 15.74 15.54
N TYR A 421 3.77 15.87 16.63
CA TYR A 421 2.32 16.06 16.58
C TYR A 421 1.82 17.02 17.70
N PRO A 422 1.87 18.35 17.52
CA PRO A 422 1.47 19.34 18.54
C PRO A 422 0.00 19.26 18.98
N GLU A 423 -0.86 18.64 18.16
CA GLU A 423 -2.31 18.49 18.41
C GLU A 423 -2.67 17.20 19.17
N ALA A 424 -1.66 16.43 19.56
CA ALA A 424 -1.76 15.26 20.42
C ALA A 424 -2.18 15.64 21.85
N LYS A 425 -3.49 15.78 22.11
CA LYS A 425 -3.99 15.86 23.49
C LYS A 425 -3.52 14.64 24.29
N LYS A 426 -3.29 14.85 25.60
CA LYS A 426 -2.84 13.94 26.68
C LYS A 426 -3.29 12.45 26.56
N PHE A 427 -4.42 12.19 25.91
CA PHE A 427 -5.00 10.87 25.63
C PHE A 427 -4.20 9.99 24.65
N GLN A 428 -3.47 10.58 23.68
CA GLN A 428 -2.61 9.80 22.77
C GLN A 428 -1.48 9.08 23.51
N TYR A 429 -1.03 9.66 24.62
CA TYR A 429 0.10 9.14 25.38
C TYR A 429 -0.27 7.81 26.03
N GLU A 430 -1.43 7.63 26.67
CA GLU A 430 -1.65 6.42 27.49
C GLU A 430 -1.79 5.11 26.71
N ALA A 431 -2.44 5.11 25.54
CA ALA A 431 -2.61 3.90 24.72
C ALA A 431 -1.29 3.51 24.01
N ILE A 432 -0.61 4.48 23.43
CA ILE A 432 0.72 4.30 22.84
C ILE A 432 1.77 4.02 23.92
N HIS A 433 1.66 4.61 25.10
CA HIS A 433 2.56 4.39 26.24
C HIS A 433 2.36 3.00 26.83
N ARG A 434 1.16 2.45 27.00
CA ARG A 434 1.05 1.05 27.48
C ARG A 434 1.81 0.06 26.59
N TYR A 435 1.82 0.31 25.28
CA TYR A 435 2.52 -0.54 24.32
C TYR A 435 4.00 -0.15 24.13
N LEU A 436 4.36 1.15 24.09
CA LEU A 436 5.73 1.64 23.89
C LEU A 436 6.52 1.91 25.18
N HIS A 437 5.92 1.85 26.36
CA HIS A 437 6.60 2.03 27.64
C HIS A 437 7.64 0.93 27.92
N PRO A 438 7.43 -0.35 27.54
CA PRO A 438 8.50 -1.34 27.49
C PRO A 438 9.65 -0.90 26.57
N LEU A 439 9.34 -0.34 25.39
CA LEU A 439 10.32 0.21 24.44
C LEU A 439 11.15 1.34 25.09
N HIS A 440 10.49 2.26 25.79
CA HIS A 440 11.12 3.39 26.48
C HIS A 440 12.03 2.95 27.63
N ARG A 441 11.61 1.92 28.40
CA ARG A 441 12.45 1.31 29.44
C ARG A 441 13.65 0.56 28.85
N GLN A 442 13.47 -0.19 27.78
CA GLN A 442 14.54 -1.00 27.17
C GLN A 442 15.60 -0.14 26.46
N LEU A 443 15.17 0.95 25.79
CA LEU A 443 16.09 1.94 25.21
C LEU A 443 16.91 2.71 26.28
N ARG A 444 16.48 2.75 27.55
CA ARG A 444 17.29 3.33 28.66
C ARG A 444 18.51 2.48 29.03
N PHE A 445 18.49 1.17 28.76
CA PHE A 445 19.50 0.24 29.28
C PHE A 445 20.44 -0.35 28.23
N ARG A 446 20.20 -0.10 26.94
CA ARG A 446 21.13 -0.47 25.87
C ARG A 446 21.67 0.79 25.20
N LYS A 447 22.91 1.15 25.52
CA LYS A 447 23.72 1.99 24.64
C LYS A 447 23.89 1.18 23.34
N PHE A 448 23.18 1.58 22.29
CA PHE A 448 23.34 1.05 20.93
C PHE A 448 24.59 1.60 20.27
#